data_AF-A0A838G8I6-F1
#
_entry.id   AF-A0A838G8I6-F1
#
_cell.length_a   1.000
_cell.length_b   1.000
_cell.length_c   1.000
_cell.angle_alpha   90.00
_cell.angle_beta   90.00
_cell.angle_gamma   90.00
#
_symmetry.space_group_name_H-M   'P 1'
#
loop_
_entity.id
_entity.type
_entity.pdbx_description
1 polymer ?
#
loop_
_entity_poly.entity_id
_entity_poly.type
_entity_poly.pdbx_seq_one_letter_code
_entity_poly.pdbx_strand_id
1 'polypeptide(L)'
;MIGTPGYFAPEQIRGADPDPLQDVYAAAVVTLQTLTGEAPAASGDLPAYRPRTALEHAVAALVGEMTADDPRRRPQGARAARVRLDGIHGSHDLAAGSDPGCPVEVFDHVPDLPDGWSDRGPATEVQRPAQ
;
A
#
# COMPACT_ATOMS: atom_id res chain seq x y z
N MET A 1 2.28 -16.56 13.80
CA MET A 1 2.10 -15.68 12.64
C MET A 1 2.80 -14.38 12.95
N ILE A 2 3.75 -13.95 12.11
CA ILE A 2 4.47 -12.67 12.28
C ILE A 2 3.90 -11.72 11.22
N GLY A 3 3.34 -10.60 11.64
CA GLY A 3 2.81 -9.56 10.76
C GLY A 3 1.85 -8.63 11.50
N THR A 4 1.34 -7.62 10.81
CA THR A 4 0.51 -6.58 11.42
C THR A 4 -0.98 -6.96 11.30
N PRO A 5 -1.70 -7.21 12.41
CA PRO A 5 -3.02 -7.86 12.41
C PRO A 5 -4.11 -7.29 11.48
N GLY A 6 -4.07 -5.99 11.17
CA GLY A 6 -5.06 -5.35 10.28
C GLY A 6 -4.83 -5.55 8.77
N TYR A 7 -3.71 -6.14 8.36
CA TYR A 7 -3.35 -6.29 6.93
C TYR A 7 -3.49 -7.72 6.43
N PHE A 8 -3.80 -8.67 7.32
CA PHE A 8 -3.94 -10.06 6.95
C PHE A 8 -5.21 -10.31 6.14
N ALA A 9 -5.07 -11.11 5.10
CA ALA A 9 -6.22 -11.62 4.36
C ALA A 9 -7.08 -12.53 5.26
N PRO A 10 -8.41 -12.59 5.07
CA PRO A 10 -9.30 -13.38 5.91
C PRO A 10 -8.90 -14.87 6.00
N GLU A 11 -8.42 -15.46 4.92
CA GLU A 11 -7.92 -16.83 4.87
C GLU A 11 -6.61 -17.03 5.65
N GLN A 12 -5.74 -16.01 5.75
CA GLN A 12 -4.55 -16.06 6.59
C GLN A 12 -4.94 -16.16 8.05
N ILE A 13 -5.93 -15.36 8.48
CA ILE A 13 -6.46 -15.40 9.86
C ILE A 13 -7.04 -16.80 10.18
N ARG A 14 -7.60 -17.48 9.17
CA ARG A 14 -8.11 -18.85 9.27
C ARG A 14 -7.02 -19.93 9.21
N GLY A 15 -5.74 -19.54 9.07
CA GLY A 15 -4.61 -20.45 9.06
C GLY A 15 -4.32 -21.11 7.70
N ALA A 16 -4.78 -20.52 6.60
CA ALA A 16 -4.40 -20.96 5.26
C ALA A 16 -2.87 -20.83 5.04
N ASP A 17 -2.33 -21.70 4.18
CA ASP A 17 -0.94 -21.61 3.76
C ASP A 17 -0.66 -20.27 3.05
N PRO A 18 0.61 -19.80 3.06
CA PRO A 18 1.00 -18.60 2.32
C PRO A 18 0.66 -18.69 0.83
N ASP A 19 0.01 -17.66 0.30
CA ASP A 19 -0.41 -17.58 -1.10
C ASP A 19 -0.26 -16.14 -1.64
N PRO A 20 0.20 -15.94 -2.89
CA PRO A 20 0.36 -14.60 -3.47
C PRO A 20 -0.90 -13.72 -3.47
N LEU A 21 -2.09 -14.32 -3.44
CA LEU A 21 -3.36 -13.59 -3.37
C LEU A 21 -3.58 -12.91 -2.01
N GLN A 22 -2.86 -13.34 -0.98
CA GLN A 22 -2.82 -12.69 0.33
C GLN A 22 -2.09 -11.35 0.25
N ASP A 23 -1.01 -11.26 -0.54
CA ASP A 23 -0.30 -10.00 -0.78
C ASP A 23 -1.15 -9.02 -1.60
N VAL A 24 -1.97 -9.53 -2.53
CA VAL A 24 -2.94 -8.72 -3.27
C VAL A 24 -3.96 -8.07 -2.32
N TYR A 25 -4.46 -8.83 -1.33
CA TYR A 25 -5.32 -8.28 -0.28
C TYR A 25 -4.60 -7.22 0.55
N ALA A 26 -3.41 -7.55 1.07
CA ALA A 26 -2.64 -6.63 1.92
C ALA A 26 -2.29 -5.31 1.21
N ALA A 27 -1.94 -5.37 -0.09
CA ALA A 27 -1.68 -4.18 -0.90
C ALA A 27 -2.91 -3.27 -1.03
N ALA A 28 -4.11 -3.85 -1.12
CA ALA A 28 -5.34 -3.08 -1.14
C ALA A 28 -5.66 -2.44 0.23
N VAL A 29 -5.35 -3.10 1.33
CA VAL A 29 -5.45 -2.51 2.68
C VAL A 29 -4.52 -1.31 2.82
N VAL A 30 -3.26 -1.43 2.38
CA VAL A 30 -2.29 -0.31 2.36
C VAL A 30 -2.79 0.84 1.48
N THR A 31 -3.40 0.51 0.34
CA THR A 31 -3.99 1.51 -0.55
C THR A 31 -5.12 2.27 0.15
N LEU A 32 -6.01 1.57 0.85
CA LEU A 32 -7.08 2.21 1.65
C LEU A 32 -6.50 3.12 2.72
N GLN A 33 -5.52 2.65 3.50
CA GLN A 33 -4.86 3.46 4.51
C GLN A 33 -4.22 4.71 3.90
N THR A 34 -3.63 4.62 2.71
CA THR A 34 -2.99 5.77 2.05
C THR A 34 -4.04 6.79 1.58
N LEU A 35 -5.18 6.32 1.09
CA LEU A 35 -6.27 7.18 0.63
C LEU A 35 -7.06 7.83 1.78
N THR A 36 -7.12 7.20 2.95
CA THR A 36 -7.90 7.70 4.11
C THR A 36 -7.03 8.32 5.20
N GLY A 37 -5.74 7.97 5.27
CA GLY A 37 -4.87 8.27 6.41
C GLY A 37 -5.15 7.42 7.65
N GLU A 38 -6.07 6.45 7.57
CA GLU A 38 -6.52 5.64 8.70
C GLU A 38 -5.91 4.23 8.63
N ALA A 39 -5.25 3.81 9.72
CA ALA A 39 -4.75 2.45 9.83
C ALA A 39 -5.92 1.43 9.87
N PRO A 40 -5.78 0.24 9.27
CA PRO A 40 -6.81 -0.79 9.35
C PRO A 40 -6.97 -1.28 10.79
N ALA A 41 -8.20 -1.63 11.16
CA ALA A 41 -8.47 -2.17 12.47
C ALA A 41 -7.87 -3.58 12.61
N ALA A 42 -7.35 -3.91 13.79
CA ALA A 42 -6.83 -5.26 14.07
C ALA A 42 -7.93 -6.35 13.98
N SER A 43 -9.20 -5.97 14.02
CA SER A 43 -10.36 -6.85 13.78
C SER A 43 -10.51 -7.29 12.33
N GLY A 44 -9.82 -6.63 11.38
CA GLY A 44 -9.98 -6.83 9.94
C GLY A 44 -10.96 -5.86 9.28
N ASP A 45 -11.56 -4.94 10.04
CA ASP A 45 -12.39 -3.88 9.45
C ASP A 45 -11.54 -2.93 8.59
N LEU A 46 -11.99 -2.70 7.37
CA LEU A 46 -11.28 -1.88 6.39
C LEU A 46 -11.65 -0.40 6.54
N PRO A 47 -10.68 0.53 6.35
CA PRO A 47 -10.96 1.96 6.35
C PRO A 47 -12.04 2.35 5.33
N ALA A 48 -12.89 3.31 5.72
CA ALA A 48 -14.02 3.72 4.92
C ALA A 48 -13.62 4.78 3.88
N TYR A 49 -13.23 4.35 2.68
CA TYR A 49 -12.99 5.26 1.58
C TYR A 49 -14.31 5.80 0.97
N ARG A 50 -14.33 7.08 0.58
CA ARG A 50 -15.47 7.77 -0.03
C ARG A 50 -15.06 8.42 -1.35
N PRO A 51 -15.17 7.71 -2.48
CA PRO A 51 -14.79 8.25 -3.78
C PRO A 51 -15.73 9.39 -4.20
N ARG A 52 -15.19 10.41 -4.85
CA ARG A 52 -15.90 11.62 -5.30
C ARG A 52 -15.82 11.82 -6.82
N THR A 53 -14.72 11.40 -7.44
CA THR A 53 -14.49 11.50 -8.89
C THR A 53 -14.65 10.15 -9.58
N ALA A 54 -14.82 10.13 -10.90
CA ALA A 54 -14.89 8.88 -11.68
C ALA A 54 -13.61 8.02 -11.51
N LEU A 55 -12.44 8.67 -11.46
CA LEU A 55 -11.16 8.01 -11.22
C LEU A 55 -11.14 7.34 -9.84
N GLU A 56 -11.53 8.06 -8.80
CA GLU A 56 -11.59 7.53 -7.44
C GLU A 56 -12.58 6.34 -7.32
N HIS A 57 -13.71 6.39 -8.03
CA HIS A 57 -14.65 5.26 -8.08
C HIS A 57 -14.06 4.02 -8.76
N ALA A 58 -13.29 4.21 -9.83
CA ALA A 58 -12.62 3.10 -10.51
C ALA A 58 -11.53 2.47 -9.63
N VAL A 59 -10.76 3.28 -8.90
CA VAL A 59 -9.77 2.80 -7.92
C VAL A 59 -10.48 2.05 -6.78
N ALA A 60 -11.55 2.61 -6.23
CA ALA A 60 -12.32 1.96 -5.17
C ALA A 60 -12.90 0.60 -5.62
N ALA A 61 -13.33 0.49 -6.88
CA ALA A 61 -13.81 -0.77 -7.44
C ALA A 61 -12.70 -1.84 -7.52
N LEU A 62 -11.50 -1.46 -7.97
CA LEU A 62 -10.35 -2.37 -8.00
C LEU A 62 -9.92 -2.80 -6.59
N VAL A 63 -9.85 -1.86 -5.65
CA VAL A 63 -9.55 -2.13 -4.24
C VAL A 63 -10.57 -3.12 -3.66
N GLY A 64 -11.86 -2.93 -3.95
CA GLY A 64 -12.91 -3.87 -3.52
C GLY A 64 -12.79 -5.27 -4.12
N GLU A 65 -12.28 -5.40 -5.35
CA GLU A 65 -11.96 -6.70 -5.94
C GLU A 65 -10.75 -7.36 -5.26
N MET A 66 -9.71 -6.59 -4.98
CA MET A 66 -8.50 -7.06 -4.31
C MET A 66 -8.76 -7.46 -2.85
N THR A 67 -9.75 -6.87 -2.16
CA THR A 67 -10.14 -7.23 -0.79
C THR A 67 -11.28 -8.25 -0.69
N ALA A 68 -11.63 -8.94 -1.79
CA ALA A 68 -12.65 -9.99 -1.75
C ALA A 68 -12.31 -11.11 -0.75
N ASP A 69 -13.28 -11.56 0.06
CA ASP A 69 -13.08 -12.64 1.05
C ASP A 69 -12.66 -13.97 0.39
N ASP A 70 -13.24 -14.30 -0.77
CA ASP A 70 -12.80 -15.44 -1.60
C ASP A 70 -11.59 -15.02 -2.47
N PRO A 71 -10.39 -15.60 -2.27
CA PRO A 71 -9.19 -15.25 -3.04
C PRO A 71 -9.35 -15.42 -4.55
N ARG A 72 -10.20 -16.34 -5.00
CA ARG A 72 -10.44 -16.61 -6.43
C ARG A 72 -11.17 -15.46 -7.13
N ARG A 73 -11.79 -14.55 -6.37
CA ARG A 73 -12.46 -13.36 -6.89
C ARG A 73 -11.53 -12.16 -7.00
N ARG A 74 -10.30 -12.25 -6.49
CA ARG A 74 -9.26 -11.21 -6.59
C ARG A 74 -8.57 -11.28 -7.96
N PRO A 75 -7.87 -10.22 -8.39
CA PRO A 75 -6.91 -10.33 -9.49
C PRO A 75 -5.88 -11.42 -9.16
N GLN A 76 -5.62 -12.31 -10.12
CA GLN A 76 -4.78 -13.48 -9.91
C GLN A 76 -3.28 -13.12 -9.89
N GLY A 77 -2.87 -12.48 -8.80
CA GLY A 77 -1.51 -12.02 -8.52
C GLY A 77 -1.26 -10.54 -8.86
N ALA A 78 -0.12 -10.02 -8.40
CA ALA A 78 0.27 -8.61 -8.51
C ALA A 78 0.29 -8.11 -9.97
N ARG A 79 0.72 -8.94 -10.92
CA ARG A 79 0.70 -8.57 -12.35
C ARG A 79 -0.70 -8.31 -12.86
N ALA A 80 -1.66 -9.16 -12.51
CA ALA A 80 -3.06 -8.99 -12.91
C ALA A 80 -3.65 -7.73 -12.27
N ALA A 81 -3.39 -7.49 -10.98
CA ALA A 81 -3.79 -6.26 -10.31
C ALA A 81 -3.23 -5.01 -11.00
N ARG A 82 -1.93 -5.01 -11.35
CA ARG A 82 -1.28 -3.90 -12.03
C ARG A 82 -1.88 -3.61 -13.42
N VAL A 83 -2.15 -4.65 -14.22
CA VAL A 83 -2.83 -4.49 -15.52
C VAL A 83 -4.21 -3.84 -15.35
N ARG A 84 -4.95 -4.19 -14.30
CA ARG A 84 -6.26 -3.58 -14.02
C ARG A 84 -6.12 -2.12 -13.60
N LEU A 85 -5.11 -1.80 -12.79
CA LEU A 85 -4.78 -0.43 -12.39
C LEU A 85 -4.40 0.44 -13.61
N ASP A 86 -3.52 -0.07 -14.47
CA ASP A 86 -3.08 0.63 -15.69
C ASP A 86 -4.25 0.90 -16.64
N GLY A 87 -5.26 0.02 -16.64
CA GLY A 87 -6.48 0.18 -17.44
C GLY A 87 -7.46 1.25 -16.94
N ILE A 88 -7.25 1.83 -15.75
CA ILE A 88 -8.09 2.91 -15.25
C ILE A 88 -7.75 4.21 -16.00
N HIS A 89 -8.58 4.59 -16.97
CA HIS A 89 -8.40 5.81 -17.76
C HIS A 89 -8.34 7.07 -16.89
N GLY A 90 -7.37 7.95 -17.17
CA GLY A 90 -7.00 9.09 -16.31
C GLY A 90 -5.72 8.85 -15.49
N SER A 91 -5.24 7.60 -15.39
CA SER A 91 -3.95 7.26 -14.78
C SER A 91 -2.73 7.84 -15.52
N HIS A 92 -2.86 8.10 -16.82
CA HIS A 92 -1.77 8.65 -17.65
C HIS A 92 -1.44 10.12 -17.35
N ASP A 93 -2.33 10.87 -16.70
CA ASP A 93 -2.00 12.22 -16.19
C ASP A 93 -1.02 12.17 -15.01
N LEU A 94 -0.97 11.04 -14.28
CA LEU A 94 -0.03 10.85 -13.17
C LEU A 94 1.41 10.55 -13.65
N ALA A 95 1.58 10.10 -14.90
CA ALA A 95 2.90 9.84 -15.47
C ALA A 95 3.69 11.15 -15.73
N ALA A 96 3.00 12.29 -15.79
CA ALA A 96 3.61 13.61 -15.90
C ALA A 96 4.11 14.17 -14.54
N GLY A 97 3.89 13.45 -13.44
CA GLY A 97 4.12 13.93 -12.07
C GLY A 97 2.88 14.61 -11.50
N SER A 98 3.03 15.21 -10.32
CA SER A 98 1.99 16.05 -9.70
C SER A 98 1.51 17.11 -10.70
N ASP A 99 0.23 17.47 -10.65
CA ASP A 99 -0.33 18.59 -11.42
C ASP A 99 0.62 19.82 -11.30
N PRO A 100 1.17 20.35 -12.40
CA PRO A 100 2.05 21.52 -12.34
C PRO A 100 1.39 22.74 -11.68
N GLY A 101 0.05 22.83 -11.72
CA GLY A 101 -0.74 23.85 -11.04
C GLY A 101 -1.02 23.55 -9.56
N CYS A 102 -0.75 22.32 -9.10
CA CYS A 102 -0.91 21.88 -7.72
C CYS A 102 0.13 20.78 -7.39
N PRO A 103 1.42 21.16 -7.27
CA PRO A 103 2.46 20.18 -6.96
C PRO A 103 2.23 19.59 -5.57
N VAL A 104 2.42 18.27 -5.44
CA VAL A 104 2.53 17.61 -4.12
C VAL A 104 3.83 18.10 -3.48
N GLU A 105 3.72 18.96 -2.48
CA GLU A 105 4.83 19.40 -1.64
C GLU A 105 4.97 18.45 -0.44
N VAL A 106 6.15 17.83 -0.30
CA VAL A 106 6.52 17.03 0.87
C VAL A 106 7.57 17.83 1.63
N PHE A 107 7.19 18.43 2.75
CA PHE A 107 8.11 19.17 3.60
C PHE A 107 8.97 18.22 4.42
N ASP A 108 10.21 18.63 4.66
CA ASP A 108 11.07 17.91 5.60
C ASP A 108 10.60 18.19 7.03
N HIS A 109 9.91 17.20 7.60
CA HIS A 109 9.48 17.20 8.99
C HIS A 109 10.46 16.44 9.89
N VAL A 110 11.57 15.95 9.33
CA VAL A 110 12.61 15.24 10.05
C VAL A 110 13.68 16.25 10.47
N PRO A 111 14.19 16.18 11.71
CA PRO A 111 15.32 17.01 12.11
C PRO A 111 16.56 16.70 11.26
N ASP A 112 17.51 17.62 11.25
CA ASP A 112 18.82 17.41 10.61
C ASP A 112 19.43 16.07 11.03
N LEU A 113 20.16 15.45 10.10
CA LEU A 113 20.87 14.22 10.39
C LEU A 113 21.82 14.42 11.59
N PRO A 114 21.90 13.43 12.50
CA PRO A 114 22.84 13.50 13.62
C PRO A 114 24.29 13.64 13.13
N ASP A 115 25.16 14.19 13.98
CA ASP A 115 26.59 14.28 13.68
C ASP A 115 27.17 12.92 13.26
N GLY A 116 27.94 12.93 12.16
CA GLY A 116 28.52 11.71 11.59
C GLY A 116 27.56 10.90 10.72
N TRP A 117 26.35 11.38 10.43
CA TRP A 117 25.44 10.81 9.44
C TRP A 117 25.41 11.65 8.15
N SER A 118 25.21 10.98 7.02
CA SER A 118 25.05 11.58 5.69
C SER A 118 23.89 10.92 4.95
N ASP A 119 23.58 11.38 3.75
CA ASP A 119 22.60 10.76 2.83
C ASP A 119 22.93 9.29 2.49
N ARG A 120 24.14 8.83 2.83
CA ARG A 120 24.61 7.45 2.66
C ARG A 120 24.56 6.63 3.97
N GLY A 121 24.07 7.20 5.06
CA GLY A 121 24.03 6.61 6.39
C GLY A 121 25.15 7.09 7.33
N PRO A 122 25.35 6.40 8.48
CA PRO A 122 26.39 6.74 9.45
C PRO A 122 27.80 6.48 8.91
N ALA A 123 28.72 7.41 9.16
CA ALA A 123 30.12 7.37 8.72
C ALA A 123 30.93 6.24 9.37
N THR A 124 30.48 5.74 10.52
CA THR A 124 31.04 4.54 11.14
C THR A 124 30.06 3.41 10.94
N GLU A 125 30.38 2.50 10.02
CA GLU A 125 29.71 1.21 9.92
C GLU A 125 29.87 0.53 11.29
N VAL A 126 28.76 0.40 12.03
CA VAL A 126 28.77 -0.32 13.32
C VAL A 126 29.31 -1.72 13.03
N GLN A 127 30.54 -1.99 13.47
CA GLN A 127 31.14 -3.32 13.36
C GLN A 127 30.19 -4.30 14.06
N ARG A 128 29.51 -5.14 13.27
CA ARG A 128 28.77 -6.28 13.82
C ARG A 128 29.79 -7.17 14.55
N PRO A 129 29.60 -7.48 15.84
CA PRO A 129 30.47 -8.46 16.49
C PRO A 129 30.37 -9.77 15.71
N ALA A 130 31.53 -10.36 15.41
CA ALA A 130 31.61 -11.66 14.75
C ALA A 130 30.82 -12.69 15.56
N GLN A 131 29.92 -13.42 14.88
CA GLN A 131 29.31 -14.62 15.43
C GLN A 131 30.27 -15.80 15.34
#